data_AF-A0A8S4ESL2-F1
#
_entry.id   AF-A0A8S4ESL2-F1
#
_cell.length_a   1.000
_cell.length_b   1.000
_cell.length_c   1.000
_cell.angle_alpha   90.00
_cell.angle_beta   90.00
_cell.angle_gamma   90.00
#
_symmetry.space_group_name_H-M   'P 1'
#
loop_
_entity.id
_entity.type
_entity.pdbx_description
1 polymer ?
#
loop_
_entity_poly.entity_id
_entity_poly.type
_entity_poly.pdbx_seq_one_letter_code
_entity_poly.pdbx_strand_id
1 'polypeptide(L)'
;MVKYIKPTPEFPYKITKRLNIISEPKEAYEDDEYRPEVTPYGVRKSALNGSSVERVKDLQWPDPRRMLMTKKMYKHRFSDGRLERMDKMIARANATPYVKLGKRSVDISEKESKKARWTQNDWNKRMGRINVLATPKPDYTPPPVERGEKIPLDDLMPRIEELAEPPEHRIHRRLSQESGYRDPIKVRRAALKYVISDRVKQLATPKIYQPT
;
A
#
# COMPACT_ATOMS: atom_id res chain seq x y z
N MET A 1 -31.01 10.42 35.53
CA MET A 1 -30.73 11.08 34.24
C MET A 1 -30.88 12.58 34.40
N VAL A 2 -29.81 13.35 34.19
CA VAL A 2 -29.86 14.82 34.23
C VAL A 2 -30.47 15.30 32.92
N LYS A 3 -31.64 15.95 32.96
CA LYS A 3 -32.29 16.51 31.77
C LYS A 3 -31.46 17.70 31.30
N TYR A 4 -31.00 17.68 30.05
CA TYR A 4 -30.30 18.81 29.44
C TYR A 4 -31.26 19.99 29.28
N ILE A 5 -30.91 21.15 29.86
CA ILE A 5 -31.70 22.38 29.77
C ILE A 5 -31.10 23.24 28.65
N LYS A 6 -31.92 23.58 27.64
CA LYS A 6 -31.48 24.42 26.52
C LYS A 6 -31.22 25.86 26.99
N PRO A 7 -30.17 26.54 26.47
CA PRO A 7 -29.94 27.94 26.76
C PRO A 7 -31.10 28.82 26.32
N THR A 8 -31.81 29.41 27.28
CA THR A 8 -32.82 30.46 27.08
C THR A 8 -32.17 31.85 27.14
N PRO A 9 -32.86 32.93 26.75
CA PRO A 9 -32.33 34.31 26.82
C PRO A 9 -31.91 34.75 28.22
N GLU A 10 -32.34 34.02 29.25
CA GLU A 10 -32.06 34.25 30.67
C GLU A 10 -30.71 33.63 31.13
N PHE A 11 -29.99 32.92 30.24
CA PHE A 11 -28.69 32.35 30.59
C PHE A 11 -27.67 33.46 30.90
N PRO A 12 -26.79 33.26 31.90
CA PRO A 12 -25.87 34.30 32.40
C PRO A 12 -24.82 34.78 31.37
N TYR A 13 -24.73 34.14 30.21
CA TYR A 13 -23.84 34.53 29.13
C TYR A 13 -24.41 34.19 27.75
N LYS A 14 -24.01 34.97 26.75
CA LYS A 14 -24.47 34.83 25.36
C LYS A 14 -23.73 33.67 24.67
N ILE A 15 -24.41 32.55 24.48
CA ILE A 15 -23.89 31.40 23.75
C ILE A 15 -24.12 31.60 22.24
N THR A 16 -23.07 31.44 21.43
CA THR A 16 -23.22 31.50 19.97
C THR A 16 -24.00 30.30 19.46
N LYS A 17 -24.79 30.48 18.38
CA LYS A 17 -25.62 29.40 17.79
C LYS A 17 -24.82 28.12 17.52
N ARG A 18 -23.57 28.25 17.07
CA ARG A 18 -22.66 27.13 16.81
C ARG A 18 -22.29 26.37 18.09
N LEU A 19 -21.97 27.09 19.18
CA LEU A 19 -21.62 26.45 20.45
C LEU A 19 -22.83 25.75 21.08
N ASN A 20 -24.04 26.31 20.92
CA ASN A 20 -25.27 25.69 21.38
C ASN A 20 -25.56 24.34 20.67
N ILE A 21 -25.33 24.28 19.35
CA ILE A 21 -25.49 23.04 18.56
C ILE A 21 -24.46 21.98 18.99
N ILE A 22 -23.26 22.38 19.41
CA ILE A 22 -22.21 21.45 19.85
C ILE A 22 -22.47 20.97 21.28
N SER A 23 -23.08 21.80 22.14
CA SER A 23 -23.37 21.47 23.53
C SER A 23 -24.61 20.61 23.72
N GLU A 24 -25.51 20.57 22.73
CA GLU A 24 -26.63 19.62 22.75
C GLU A 24 -26.07 18.18 22.79
N PRO A 25 -26.36 17.39 23.85
CA PRO A 25 -25.97 16.00 23.87
C PRO A 25 -26.63 15.35 22.67
N LYS A 26 -25.81 14.82 21.76
CA LYS A 26 -26.32 14.04 20.65
C LYS A 26 -27.07 12.87 21.26
N GLU A 27 -28.35 12.73 20.93
CA GLU A 27 -29.08 11.51 21.23
C GLU A 27 -28.24 10.37 20.66
N ALA A 28 -27.63 9.59 21.56
CA ALA A 28 -27.10 8.30 21.20
C ALA A 28 -28.37 7.51 20.84
N TYR A 29 -28.63 7.38 19.54
CA TYR A 29 -29.53 6.34 19.07
C TYR A 29 -28.89 5.01 19.49
N GLU A 30 -29.18 4.57 20.71
CA GLU A 30 -28.99 3.19 21.18
C GLU A 30 -30.07 2.29 20.57
N ASP A 31 -30.40 2.51 19.30
CA ASP A 31 -31.22 1.60 18.53
C ASP A 31 -30.27 0.58 17.90
N ASP A 32 -30.17 -0.59 18.53
CA ASP A 32 -29.45 -1.76 17.99
C ASP A 32 -29.95 -2.18 16.60
N GLU A 33 -31.09 -1.63 16.16
CA GLU A 33 -31.71 -1.81 14.85
C GLU A 33 -30.98 -1.07 13.71
N TYR A 34 -30.11 -0.09 14.01
CA TYR A 34 -29.35 0.67 13.01
C TYR A 34 -27.85 0.37 13.05
N ARG A 35 -27.44 -0.85 13.43
CA ARG A 35 -26.07 -1.29 13.17
C ARG A 35 -25.93 -1.57 11.67
N PRO A 36 -25.12 -0.80 10.92
CA PRO A 36 -24.97 -1.03 9.49
C PRO A 36 -24.46 -2.44 9.27
N GLU A 37 -25.22 -3.25 8.55
CA GLU A 37 -24.92 -4.67 8.35
C GLU A 37 -23.45 -4.85 7.94
N VAL A 38 -22.77 -5.74 8.64
CA VAL A 38 -21.35 -5.99 8.47
C VAL A 38 -21.17 -7.38 7.85
N THR A 39 -20.23 -7.53 6.92
CA THR A 39 -19.86 -8.83 6.37
C THR A 39 -19.18 -9.69 7.46
N PRO A 40 -19.05 -11.02 7.25
CA PRO A 40 -18.32 -11.89 8.17
C PRO A 40 -16.88 -11.44 8.47
N TYR A 41 -16.31 -10.57 7.62
CA TYR A 41 -14.97 -10.01 7.74
C TYR A 41 -14.92 -8.63 8.41
N GLY A 42 -16.03 -8.13 8.96
CA GLY A 42 -16.03 -6.85 9.67
C GLY A 42 -16.21 -5.60 8.79
N VAL A 43 -16.52 -5.75 7.49
CA VAL A 43 -16.71 -4.63 6.56
C VAL A 43 -18.19 -4.27 6.42
N ARG A 44 -18.56 -2.98 6.56
CA ARG A 44 -19.94 -2.52 6.36
C ARG A 44 -20.43 -2.79 4.92
N LYS A 45 -21.60 -3.38 4.74
CA LYS A 45 -22.20 -3.66 3.42
C LYS A 45 -22.46 -2.38 2.61
N SER A 46 -22.77 -1.27 3.27
CA SER A 46 -22.89 0.05 2.62
C SER A 46 -21.58 0.58 2.03
N ALA A 47 -20.42 0.13 2.53
CA ALA A 47 -19.12 0.46 1.93
C ALA A 47 -18.85 -0.36 0.66
N LEU A 48 -19.45 -1.55 0.54
CA LEU A 48 -19.36 -2.39 -0.67
C LEU A 48 -20.29 -1.89 -1.77
N ASN A 49 -21.47 -1.42 -1.41
CA ASN A 49 -22.50 -0.94 -2.34
C ASN A 49 -22.49 0.59 -2.53
N GLY A 50 -21.58 1.30 -1.86
CA GLY A 50 -21.47 2.74 -1.94
C GLY A 50 -21.01 3.19 -3.31
N SER A 51 -21.83 4.02 -3.97
CA SER A 51 -21.41 4.79 -5.15
C SER A 51 -20.14 5.58 -4.80
N SER A 52 -19.03 5.28 -5.49
CA SER A 52 -17.80 6.01 -5.29
C SER A 52 -18.01 7.47 -5.71
N VAL A 53 -17.92 8.39 -4.74
CA VAL A 53 -17.94 9.83 -4.99
C VAL A 53 -16.87 10.14 -6.04
N GLU A 54 -17.13 11.07 -6.96
CA GLU A 54 -16.19 11.40 -8.05
C GLU A 54 -14.77 11.69 -7.55
N ARG A 55 -14.64 12.31 -6.37
CA ARG A 55 -13.37 12.51 -5.67
C ARG A 55 -12.61 11.20 -5.37
N VAL A 56 -13.31 10.14 -4.98
CA VAL A 56 -12.74 8.81 -4.73
C VAL A 56 -12.38 8.10 -6.04
N LYS A 57 -13.19 8.27 -7.09
CA LYS A 57 -12.82 7.83 -8.46
C LYS A 57 -11.57 8.56 -8.95
N ASP A 58 -11.45 9.84 -8.62
CA ASP A 58 -10.28 10.64 -8.97
C ASP A 58 -9.03 10.23 -8.18
N LEU A 59 -9.23 9.78 -6.95
CA LEU A 59 -8.20 9.13 -6.15
C LEU A 59 -7.86 7.71 -6.65
N GLN A 60 -8.69 7.04 -7.43
CA GLN A 60 -8.33 5.73 -7.99
C GLN A 60 -7.38 5.83 -9.21
N TRP A 61 -7.19 7.03 -9.78
CA TRP A 61 -6.24 7.19 -10.88
C TRP A 61 -4.80 7.07 -10.38
N PRO A 62 -3.89 6.50 -11.21
CA PRO A 62 -2.47 6.47 -10.92
C PRO A 62 -1.94 7.86 -10.58
N ASP A 63 -1.02 7.95 -9.61
CA ASP A 63 -0.35 9.19 -9.18
C ASP A 63 0.04 10.17 -10.30
N PRO A 64 0.52 9.74 -11.49
CA PRO A 64 0.77 10.67 -12.60
C PRO A 64 -0.45 11.46 -13.07
N ARG A 65 -1.66 10.89 -13.02
CA ARG A 65 -2.90 11.59 -13.43
C ARG A 65 -3.37 12.58 -12.37
N ARG A 66 -3.21 12.26 -11.09
CA ARG A 66 -3.42 13.22 -9.99
C ARG A 66 -2.47 14.42 -10.10
N MET A 67 -1.21 14.17 -10.43
CA MET A 67 -0.25 15.25 -10.71
C MET A 67 -0.63 16.09 -11.93
N LEU A 68 -1.10 15.47 -13.01
CA LEU A 68 -1.58 16.16 -14.19
C LEU A 68 -2.77 17.09 -13.88
N MET A 69 -3.74 16.60 -13.11
CA MET A 69 -4.91 17.38 -12.69
C MET A 69 -4.50 18.54 -11.78
N THR A 70 -3.60 18.29 -10.83
CA THR A 70 -3.06 19.33 -9.93
C THR A 70 -2.31 20.41 -10.71
N LYS A 71 -1.48 20.01 -11.70
CA LYS A 71 -0.81 20.95 -12.60
C LYS A 71 -1.81 21.81 -13.38
N LYS A 72 -2.89 21.21 -13.90
CA LYS A 72 -3.93 21.91 -14.66
C LYS A 72 -4.71 22.90 -13.79
N MET A 73 -5.09 22.50 -12.58
CA MET A 73 -5.89 23.33 -11.66
C MET A 73 -5.10 24.51 -11.07
N TYR A 74 -3.80 24.34 -10.86
CA TYR A 74 -2.95 25.34 -10.19
C TYR A 74 -1.90 25.96 -11.12
N LYS A 75 -2.09 25.87 -12.43
CA LYS A 75 -1.16 26.40 -13.46
C LYS A 75 -0.81 27.87 -13.23
N HIS A 76 -1.78 28.67 -12.78
CA HIS A 76 -1.60 30.12 -12.55
C HIS A 76 -1.15 30.47 -11.12
N ARG A 77 -1.09 29.48 -10.20
CA ARG A 77 -0.75 29.70 -8.79
C ARG A 77 0.63 29.16 -8.41
N PHE A 78 1.20 28.28 -9.23
CA PHE A 78 2.53 27.73 -8.99
C PHE A 78 3.58 28.48 -9.79
N SER A 79 4.78 28.58 -9.20
CA SER A 79 5.95 29.08 -9.91
C SER A 79 6.37 28.12 -11.02
N ASP A 80 7.00 28.65 -12.07
CA ASP A 80 7.44 27.88 -13.24
C ASP A 80 8.39 26.73 -12.83
N GLY A 81 9.32 26.98 -11.92
CA GLY A 81 10.22 25.93 -11.40
C GLY A 81 9.50 24.80 -10.65
N ARG A 82 8.31 25.04 -10.10
CA ARG A 82 7.47 23.99 -9.48
C ARG A 82 6.68 23.23 -10.55
N LEU A 83 6.21 23.91 -11.60
CA LEU A 83 5.58 23.28 -12.76
C LEU A 83 6.53 22.34 -13.49
N GLU A 84 7.79 22.75 -13.69
CA GLU A 84 8.82 21.92 -14.31
C GLU A 84 9.16 20.66 -13.50
N ARG A 85 9.19 20.75 -12.15
CA ARG A 85 9.39 19.56 -11.30
C ARG A 85 8.24 18.58 -11.44
N MET A 86 7.01 19.09 -11.49
CA MET A 86 5.83 18.24 -11.75
C MET A 86 5.92 17.58 -13.11
N ASP A 87 6.39 18.28 -14.15
CA ASP A 87 6.61 17.70 -15.48
C ASP A 87 7.66 16.60 -15.50
N LYS A 88 8.79 16.80 -14.82
CA LYS A 88 9.83 15.77 -14.67
C LYS A 88 9.30 14.53 -13.93
N MET A 89 8.48 14.72 -12.90
CA MET A 89 7.84 13.61 -12.17
C MET A 89 6.81 12.86 -13.04
N ILE A 90 5.99 13.59 -13.82
CA ILE A 90 5.04 12.99 -14.76
C ILE A 90 5.76 12.20 -15.85
N ALA A 91 6.85 12.74 -16.41
CA ALA A 91 7.67 12.05 -17.41
C ALA A 91 8.30 10.76 -16.85
N ARG A 92 8.87 10.83 -15.64
CA ARG A 92 9.47 9.67 -14.96
C ARG A 92 8.44 8.60 -14.62
N ALA A 93 7.24 8.99 -14.17
CA ALA A 93 6.17 8.05 -13.88
C ALA A 93 5.64 7.36 -15.15
N ASN A 94 5.47 8.11 -16.25
CA ASN A 94 5.07 7.55 -17.56
C ASN A 94 6.12 6.62 -18.18
N ALA A 95 7.39 6.74 -17.79
CA ALA A 95 8.43 5.82 -18.25
C ALA A 95 8.31 4.41 -17.64
N THR A 96 7.63 4.28 -16.49
CA THR A 96 7.54 2.99 -15.79
C THR A 96 6.68 1.97 -16.56
N PRO A 97 7.06 0.67 -16.56
CA PRO A 97 6.31 -0.38 -17.24
C PRO A 97 4.85 -0.49 -16.77
N TYR A 98 4.61 -0.20 -15.49
CA TYR A 98 3.30 -0.26 -14.85
C TYR A 98 2.30 0.75 -15.42
N VAL A 99 2.74 1.97 -15.76
CA VAL A 99 1.87 2.98 -16.37
C VAL A 99 1.52 2.61 -17.81
N LYS A 100 2.45 1.98 -18.55
CA LYS A 100 2.18 1.45 -19.89
C LYS A 100 1.16 0.30 -19.85
N LEU A 101 1.27 -0.59 -18.85
CA LEU A 101 0.32 -1.67 -18.61
C LEU A 101 -1.06 -1.14 -18.18
N GLY A 102 -1.12 -0.15 -17.29
CA GLY A 102 -2.38 0.44 -16.81
C GLY A 102 -3.14 1.24 -17.87
N LYS A 103 -2.45 1.96 -18.77
CA LYS A 103 -3.09 2.60 -19.94
C LYS A 103 -3.67 1.56 -20.89
N ARG A 104 -2.91 0.49 -21.15
CA ARG A 104 -3.36 -0.63 -21.98
C ARG A 104 -4.61 -1.29 -21.41
N SER A 105 -4.74 -1.46 -20.09
CA SER A 105 -5.93 -2.05 -19.47
C SER A 105 -7.19 -1.17 -19.57
N VAL A 106 -7.04 0.15 -19.52
CA VAL A 106 -8.16 1.10 -19.72
C VAL A 106 -8.62 1.10 -21.18
N ASP A 107 -7.66 1.11 -22.12
CA ASP A 107 -7.96 1.02 -23.56
C ASP A 107 -8.61 -0.32 -23.95
N ILE A 108 -8.29 -1.40 -23.23
CA ILE A 108 -8.95 -2.71 -23.37
C ILE A 108 -10.41 -2.63 -22.90
N SER A 109 -10.68 -2.00 -21.75
CA SER A 109 -12.04 -1.85 -21.20
C SER A 109 -12.97 -1.07 -22.13
N GLU A 110 -12.50 0.00 -22.76
CA GLU A 110 -13.32 0.76 -23.72
C GLU A 110 -13.60 -0.04 -25.00
N LYS A 111 -12.64 -0.87 -25.45
CA LYS A 111 -12.82 -1.74 -26.63
C LYS A 111 -13.73 -2.93 -26.34
N GLU A 112 -13.71 -3.48 -25.12
CA GLU A 112 -14.57 -4.59 -24.70
C GLU A 112 -16.06 -4.23 -24.61
N SER A 113 -16.40 -2.94 -24.50
CA SER A 113 -17.79 -2.46 -24.56
C SER A 113 -18.47 -2.74 -25.91
N LYS A 114 -17.68 -2.92 -26.99
CA LYS A 114 -18.17 -3.40 -28.29
C LYS A 114 -17.97 -4.92 -28.33
N LYS A 115 -18.89 -5.66 -27.72
CA LYS A 115 -18.89 -7.14 -27.75
C LYS A 115 -19.05 -7.63 -29.20
N ALA A 116 -17.93 -7.84 -29.88
CA ALA A 116 -17.91 -8.61 -31.12
C ALA A 116 -18.48 -10.00 -30.80
N ARG A 117 -19.56 -10.39 -31.49
CA ARG A 117 -20.04 -11.78 -31.44
C ARG A 117 -18.89 -12.67 -31.91
N TRP A 118 -18.54 -13.67 -31.10
CA TRP A 118 -17.42 -14.54 -31.45
C TRP A 118 -17.76 -15.28 -32.73
N THR A 119 -16.81 -15.31 -33.67
CA THR A 119 -16.94 -16.20 -34.81
C THR A 119 -16.70 -17.65 -34.36
N GLN A 120 -17.19 -18.62 -35.12
CA GLN A 120 -16.97 -20.04 -34.83
C GLN A 120 -15.48 -20.38 -34.70
N ASN A 121 -14.63 -19.71 -35.48
CA ASN A 121 -13.19 -19.88 -35.44
C ASN A 121 -12.58 -19.31 -34.14
N ASP A 122 -13.07 -18.16 -33.66
CA ASP A 122 -12.63 -17.58 -32.38
C ASP A 122 -13.07 -18.44 -31.20
N TRP A 123 -14.28 -19.01 -31.27
CA TRP A 123 -14.78 -19.96 -30.27
C TRP A 123 -13.92 -21.22 -30.20
N ASN A 124 -13.58 -21.81 -31.34
CA ASN A 124 -12.72 -23.00 -31.39
C ASN A 124 -11.30 -22.70 -30.85
N LYS A 125 -10.71 -21.54 -31.20
CA LYS A 125 -9.42 -21.11 -30.65
C LYS A 125 -9.48 -20.89 -29.13
N ARG A 126 -10.57 -20.30 -28.64
CA ARG A 126 -10.81 -20.11 -27.20
C ARG A 126 -10.92 -21.45 -26.49
N MET A 127 -11.72 -22.37 -27.01
CA MET A 127 -11.89 -23.70 -26.42
C MET A 127 -10.58 -24.49 -26.42
N GLY A 128 -9.77 -24.40 -27.48
CA GLY A 128 -8.43 -24.97 -27.49
C GLY A 128 -7.54 -24.44 -26.35
N ARG A 129 -7.56 -23.13 -26.09
CA ARG A 129 -6.82 -22.54 -24.96
C ARG A 129 -7.37 -22.97 -23.61
N ILE A 130 -8.69 -23.04 -23.46
CA ILE A 130 -9.33 -23.49 -22.22
C ILE A 130 -8.94 -24.93 -21.93
N ASN A 131 -8.94 -25.81 -22.94
CA ASN A 131 -8.52 -27.21 -22.78
C ASN A 131 -7.06 -27.32 -22.31
N VAL A 132 -6.16 -26.51 -22.87
CA VAL A 132 -4.74 -26.44 -22.43
C VAL A 132 -4.59 -25.89 -21.01
N LEU A 133 -5.47 -24.98 -20.57
CA LEU A 133 -5.45 -24.45 -19.21
C LEU A 133 -6.12 -25.39 -18.19
N ALA A 134 -7.09 -26.18 -18.65
CA ALA A 134 -7.83 -27.14 -17.84
C ALA A 134 -7.04 -28.44 -17.64
N THR A 135 -6.08 -28.76 -18.51
CA THR A 135 -5.15 -29.86 -18.24
C THR A 135 -4.35 -29.54 -16.97
N PRO A 136 -4.21 -30.51 -16.05
CA PRO A 136 -3.33 -30.36 -14.89
C PRO A 136 -1.95 -29.91 -15.35
N LYS A 137 -1.39 -28.90 -14.69
CA LYS A 137 -0.01 -28.49 -14.98
C LYS A 137 0.89 -29.68 -14.68
N PRO A 138 1.81 -30.05 -15.57
CA PRO A 138 2.79 -31.07 -15.25
C PRO A 138 3.57 -30.63 -14.01
N ASP A 139 3.73 -31.54 -13.06
CA ASP A 139 4.52 -31.31 -11.86
C ASP A 139 6.00 -31.24 -12.25
N TYR A 140 6.48 -30.02 -12.46
CA TYR A 140 7.91 -29.74 -12.54
C TYR A 140 8.48 -29.69 -11.12
N THR A 141 8.55 -30.85 -10.47
CA THR A 141 9.40 -30.95 -9.28
C THR A 141 10.83 -30.74 -9.76
N PRO A 142 11.54 -29.69 -9.27
CA PRO A 142 12.95 -29.57 -9.60
C PRO A 142 13.64 -30.86 -9.13
N PRO A 143 14.65 -31.36 -9.86
CA PRO A 143 15.42 -32.48 -9.38
C PRO A 143 15.94 -32.14 -7.97
N PRO A 144 16.04 -33.14 -7.07
CA PRO A 144 16.61 -32.92 -5.75
C PRO A 144 17.96 -32.20 -5.90
N VAL A 145 18.12 -31.07 -5.21
CA VAL A 145 19.38 -30.34 -5.22
C VAL A 145 20.43 -31.26 -4.60
N GLU A 146 21.39 -31.70 -5.42
CA GLU A 146 22.57 -32.41 -4.95
C GLU A 146 23.32 -31.47 -4.01
N ARG A 147 23.16 -31.67 -2.71
CA ARG A 147 23.95 -30.96 -1.71
C ARG A 147 25.38 -31.47 -1.87
N GLY A 148 26.33 -30.57 -2.04
CA GLY A 148 27.74 -30.92 -2.09
C GLY A 148 28.21 -31.65 -0.82
N GLU A 149 29.43 -32.16 -0.86
CA GLU A 149 30.05 -32.81 0.29
C GLU A 149 30.04 -31.89 1.53
N LYS A 150 29.86 -32.48 2.71
CA LYS A 150 29.89 -31.74 3.98
C LYS A 150 31.34 -31.37 4.29
N ILE A 151 31.69 -30.11 4.11
CA ILE A 151 33.00 -29.54 4.44
C ILE A 151 32.98 -29.12 5.93
N PRO A 152 34.06 -29.35 6.71
CA PRO A 152 34.15 -28.86 8.08
C PRO A 152 34.09 -27.32 8.12
N LEU A 153 33.61 -26.76 9.24
CA LEU A 153 33.40 -25.32 9.36
C LEU A 153 34.70 -24.53 9.16
N ASP A 154 35.81 -25.02 9.70
CA ASP A 154 37.11 -24.34 9.66
C ASP A 154 37.58 -24.08 8.22
N ASP A 155 37.37 -25.03 7.30
CA ASP A 155 37.70 -24.88 5.88
C ASP A 155 36.76 -23.90 5.16
N LEU A 156 35.55 -23.70 5.69
CA LEU A 156 34.56 -22.75 5.16
C LEU A 156 34.74 -21.33 5.71
N MET A 157 35.43 -21.17 6.85
CA MET A 157 35.61 -19.87 7.52
C MET A 157 36.14 -18.77 6.60
N PRO A 158 37.19 -19.00 5.78
CA PRO A 158 37.73 -17.93 4.91
C PRO A 158 36.70 -17.40 3.92
N ARG A 159 35.88 -18.31 3.35
CA ARG A 159 34.82 -17.95 2.41
C ARG A 159 33.62 -17.29 3.10
N ILE A 160 33.30 -17.72 4.31
CA ILE A 160 32.24 -17.10 5.12
C ILE A 160 32.63 -15.67 5.47
N GLU A 161 33.89 -15.44 5.85
CA GLU A 161 34.43 -14.10 6.13
C GLU A 161 34.36 -13.21 4.88
N GLU A 162 34.77 -13.70 3.71
CA GLU A 162 34.63 -12.98 2.44
C GLU A 162 33.16 -12.63 2.10
N LEU A 163 32.22 -13.55 2.33
CA LEU A 163 30.79 -13.31 2.11
C LEU A 163 30.13 -12.42 3.17
N ALA A 164 30.71 -12.37 4.36
CA ALA A 164 30.27 -11.49 5.45
C ALA A 164 30.72 -10.05 5.21
N GLU A 165 31.75 -9.83 4.38
CA GLU A 165 32.11 -8.49 3.96
C GLU A 165 31.00 -7.86 3.11
N PRO A 166 30.62 -6.60 3.40
CA PRO A 166 29.64 -5.90 2.59
C PRO A 166 30.18 -5.74 1.16
N PRO A 167 29.43 -6.14 0.12
CA PRO A 167 29.92 -6.09 -1.25
C PRO A 167 30.29 -4.65 -1.63
N GLU A 168 31.51 -4.45 -2.14
CA GLU A 168 31.99 -3.12 -2.53
C GLU A 168 31.21 -2.52 -3.72
N HIS A 169 30.48 -3.35 -4.46
CA HIS A 169 29.98 -2.99 -5.78
C HIS A 169 28.53 -2.44 -5.77
N ARG A 170 28.45 -1.13 -5.95
CA ARG A 170 27.51 -0.38 -6.82
C ARG A 170 26.02 -0.19 -6.47
N ILE A 171 25.43 -0.77 -5.43
CA ILE A 171 24.00 -0.50 -5.13
C ILE A 171 23.78 0.37 -3.88
N HIS A 172 24.70 0.36 -2.91
CA HIS A 172 24.52 1.12 -1.66
C HIS A 172 25.40 2.35 -1.52
N ARG A 173 26.46 2.51 -2.33
CA ARG A 173 27.21 3.76 -2.44
C ARG A 173 26.56 4.69 -3.45
N ARG A 174 25.40 5.28 -3.09
CA ARG A 174 25.09 6.59 -3.67
C ARG A 174 25.97 7.59 -2.94
N LEU A 175 26.96 8.14 -3.65
CA LEU A 175 27.67 9.37 -3.27
C LEU A 175 26.73 10.59 -3.30
N SER A 176 25.48 10.47 -2.85
CA SER A 176 24.67 11.67 -2.65
C SER A 176 25.21 12.37 -1.40
N GLN A 177 25.94 13.46 -1.60
CA GLN A 177 26.30 14.44 -0.57
C GLN A 177 25.08 15.20 -0.02
N GLU A 178 23.89 14.59 -0.04
CA GLU A 178 22.68 15.18 0.50
C GLU A 178 22.78 15.13 2.03
N SER A 179 22.55 16.26 2.69
CA SER A 179 22.69 16.43 4.16
C SER A 179 21.80 15.50 4.99
N GLY A 180 20.89 14.74 4.37
CA GLY A 180 20.01 13.77 5.01
C GLY A 180 20.38 12.30 4.78
N TYR A 181 21.44 11.98 4.02
CA TYR A 181 21.83 10.59 3.77
C TYR A 181 22.41 9.96 5.04
N ARG A 182 21.78 8.88 5.51
CA ARG A 182 22.16 8.19 6.74
C ARG A 182 23.07 7.03 6.38
N ASP A 183 24.35 7.15 6.73
CA ASP A 183 25.33 6.08 6.54
C ASP A 183 24.81 4.78 7.19
N PRO A 184 24.61 3.70 6.42
CA PRO A 184 24.04 2.46 6.94
C PRO A 184 24.98 1.76 7.95
N ILE A 185 26.28 2.03 7.88
CA ILE A 185 27.30 1.50 8.80
C ILE A 185 27.39 2.34 10.08
N LYS A 186 27.05 3.64 10.01
CA LYS A 186 27.20 4.57 11.13
C LYS A 186 26.03 4.44 12.10
N VAL A 187 26.28 3.71 13.19
CA VAL A 187 25.33 3.61 14.30
C VAL A 187 25.25 4.96 15.03
N ARG A 188 24.03 5.42 15.36
CA ARG A 188 23.86 6.63 16.17
C ARG A 188 24.38 6.37 17.59
N ARG A 189 25.10 7.33 18.18
CA ARG A 189 25.64 7.22 19.56
C ARG A 189 24.58 6.82 20.61
N ALA A 190 23.33 7.25 20.45
CA ALA A 190 22.24 6.87 21.35
C ALA A 190 21.89 5.37 21.29
N ALA A 191 22.05 4.73 20.13
CA ALA A 191 21.81 3.29 19.99
C ALA A 191 22.89 2.47 20.72
N LEU A 192 24.13 2.97 20.81
CA LEU A 192 25.19 2.32 21.60
C LEU A 192 24.93 2.38 23.11
N LYS A 193 24.09 3.32 23.56
CA LYS A 193 23.67 3.45 24.96
C LYS A 193 22.38 2.69 25.26
N TYR A 194 21.77 2.05 24.27
CA TYR A 194 20.49 1.39 24.44
C TYR A 194 20.67 0.11 25.27
N VAL A 195 19.99 0.05 26.42
CA VAL A 195 19.91 -1.16 27.24
C VAL A 195 18.68 -1.95 26.79
N ILE A 196 18.88 -3.20 26.37
CA ILE A 196 17.80 -4.07 25.88
C ILE A 196 16.80 -4.34 27.01
N SER A 197 15.53 -4.00 26.77
CA SER A 197 14.43 -4.31 27.69
C SER A 197 14.22 -5.82 27.85
N ASP A 198 13.75 -6.26 29.01
CA ASP A 198 13.56 -7.69 29.29
C ASP A 198 12.55 -8.37 28.37
N ARG A 199 11.53 -7.65 27.91
CA ARG A 199 10.59 -8.15 26.88
C ARG A 199 11.29 -8.54 25.58
N VAL A 200 12.25 -7.72 25.14
CA VAL A 200 13.01 -8.01 23.91
C VAL A 200 13.94 -9.20 24.13
N LYS A 201 14.51 -9.36 25.33
CA LYS A 201 15.28 -10.56 25.68
C LYS A 201 14.41 -11.82 25.60
N GLN A 202 13.20 -11.79 26.16
CA GLN A 202 12.24 -12.91 26.10
C GLN A 202 11.77 -13.24 24.67
N LEU A 203 11.69 -12.25 23.78
CA LEU A 203 11.35 -12.48 22.38
C LEU A 203 12.53 -13.04 21.57
N ALA A 204 13.76 -12.65 21.93
CA ALA A 204 14.98 -13.12 21.27
C ALA A 204 15.37 -14.54 21.72
N THR A 205 14.93 -14.98 22.92
CA THR A 205 15.14 -16.36 23.35
C THR A 205 14.34 -17.33 22.46
N PRO A 206 14.98 -18.36 21.88
CA PRO A 206 14.30 -19.33 21.04
C PRO A 206 13.23 -20.07 21.85
N LYS A 207 12.02 -20.16 21.31
CA LYS A 207 10.94 -20.93 21.94
C LYS A 207 11.25 -22.41 21.77
N ILE A 208 11.50 -23.10 22.88
CA ILE A 208 11.65 -24.55 22.90
C ILE A 208 10.27 -25.15 22.61
N TYR A 209 10.09 -25.70 21.40
CA TYR A 209 8.90 -26.49 21.08
C TYR A 209 9.06 -27.85 21.74
N GLN A 210 8.20 -28.17 22.71
CA GLN A 210 8.01 -29.55 23.14
C GLN A 210 7.04 -30.22 22.16
N PRO A 211 7.42 -31.35 21.53
CA PRO A 211 6.48 -32.12 20.71
C PRO A 211 5.41 -32.72 21.63
N THR A 212 4.15 -32.42 21.32
CA THR A 212 2.95 -33.04 21.89
C THR A 212 2.69 -34.40 21.27
#